data_AF-M8BPV5-F1
#
_entry.id   AF-M8BPV5-F1
#
_cell.length_a   1.000
_cell.length_b   1.000
_cell.length_c   1.000
_cell.angle_alpha   90.00
_cell.angle_beta   90.00
_cell.angle_gamma   90.00
#
_symmetry.space_group_name_H-M   'P 1'
#
loop_
_entity.id
_entity.type
_entity.pdbx_description
1 polymer ?
#
loop_
_entity_poly.entity_id
_entity_poly.type
_entity_poly.pdbx_seq_one_letter_code
_entity_poly.pdbx_strand_id
1 'polypeptide(L)'
;MPLLQFQLDPHPAEPRASKKPCGASRKTSKAKPAAPTTTSAKGGPQSHTAKNRREKISERLRTLQELVPNGTKVDMVTMLEKAFSYVKFLQLQVKVLATDEFWPAQGGTAPEISQVKEALDAILSSQRGQLN
;
A
#
# COMPACT_ATOMS: atom_id res chain seq x y z
N MET A 1 26.26 -19.05 46.11
CA MET A 1 26.22 -18.81 44.65
C MET A 1 27.30 -19.65 43.99
N PRO A 2 27.03 -20.88 43.53
CA PRO A 2 27.97 -21.62 42.69
C PRO A 2 27.77 -21.22 41.22
N LEU A 3 28.87 -20.83 40.58
CA LEU A 3 29.02 -20.65 39.14
C LEU A 3 28.83 -21.99 38.44
N LEU A 4 27.83 -22.11 37.55
CA LEU A 4 27.72 -23.25 36.64
C LEU A 4 28.55 -22.98 35.38
N GLN A 5 29.61 -23.76 35.27
CA GLN A 5 30.51 -23.91 34.14
C GLN A 5 29.73 -24.50 32.95
N PHE A 6 29.46 -23.69 31.93
CA PHE A 6 28.97 -24.18 30.63
C PHE A 6 30.13 -24.83 29.88
N GLN A 7 30.27 -26.15 30.07
CA GLN A 7 31.14 -26.99 29.26
C GLN A 7 30.57 -27.10 27.84
N LEU A 8 31.32 -26.60 26.88
CA LEU A 8 31.13 -26.82 25.44
C LEU A 8 31.60 -28.24 25.10
N ASP A 9 30.78 -29.03 24.42
CA ASP A 9 31.19 -30.27 23.72
C ASP A 9 30.61 -30.26 22.29
N PRO A 10 31.31 -30.83 21.29
CA PRO A 10 31.26 -30.39 19.90
C PRO A 10 30.30 -31.16 18.99
N HIS A 11 30.03 -30.52 17.85
CA HIS A 11 29.21 -30.94 16.72
C HIS A 11 29.73 -32.21 16.01
N PRO A 12 28.85 -33.14 15.59
CA PRO A 12 29.11 -34.00 14.45
C PRO A 12 28.35 -33.55 13.18
N ALA A 13 29.16 -33.18 12.18
CA ALA A 13 29.04 -33.31 10.72
C ALA A 13 27.65 -33.40 10.02
N GLU A 14 27.52 -32.54 9.00
CA GLU A 14 26.57 -32.53 7.87
C GLU A 14 26.37 -33.88 7.12
N PRO A 15 25.30 -34.01 6.30
CA PRO A 15 25.50 -33.82 4.85
C PRO A 15 24.39 -33.02 4.14
N ARG A 16 24.72 -31.82 3.70
CA ARG A 16 24.78 -31.34 2.31
C ARG A 16 23.88 -32.01 1.27
N ALA A 17 23.03 -31.16 0.70
CA ALA A 17 22.67 -31.04 -0.72
C ALA A 17 22.02 -32.24 -1.43
N SER A 18 20.76 -32.06 -1.83
CA SER A 18 20.21 -32.70 -3.03
C SER A 18 19.72 -31.63 -4.00
N LYS A 19 20.63 -31.21 -4.88
CA LYS A 19 20.32 -30.57 -6.17
C LYS A 19 19.69 -31.65 -7.06
N LYS A 20 18.49 -31.42 -7.59
CA LYS A 20 17.97 -32.19 -8.74
C LYS A 20 18.31 -31.43 -10.03
N PRO A 21 19.13 -31.99 -10.93
CA PRO A 21 19.45 -31.36 -12.21
C PRO A 21 18.42 -31.72 -13.30
N CYS A 22 18.49 -30.89 -14.35
CA CYS A 22 17.61 -30.74 -15.51
C CYS A 22 17.29 -32.00 -16.33
N GLY A 23 16.19 -31.91 -17.08
CA GLY A 23 15.94 -32.70 -18.29
C GLY A 23 15.20 -31.87 -19.33
N ALA A 24 15.93 -31.12 -20.16
CA ALA A 24 15.43 -30.70 -21.45
C ALA A 24 15.57 -31.86 -22.42
N SER A 25 14.46 -32.44 -22.88
CA SER A 25 14.45 -33.25 -24.10
C SER A 25 13.23 -32.89 -24.95
N ARG A 26 13.53 -32.65 -26.22
CA ARG A 26 12.69 -32.05 -27.25
C ARG A 26 12.14 -33.19 -28.11
N LYS A 27 10.83 -33.24 -28.38
CA LYS A 27 10.19 -33.53 -29.70
C LYS A 27 8.70 -33.96 -29.59
N THR A 28 7.84 -33.11 -30.16
CA THR A 28 6.69 -33.38 -31.05
C THR A 28 5.86 -34.67 -30.88
N SER A 29 4.57 -34.55 -30.51
CA SER A 29 3.39 -34.86 -31.37
C SER A 29 2.04 -34.85 -30.61
N LYS A 30 1.17 -33.90 -30.99
CA LYS A 30 -0.29 -33.99 -31.26
C LYS A 30 -1.17 -34.98 -30.44
N ALA A 31 -1.99 -34.45 -29.51
CA ALA A 31 -3.42 -34.82 -29.33
C ALA A 31 -4.20 -33.87 -28.37
N LYS A 32 -5.38 -33.47 -28.87
CA LYS A 32 -6.59 -32.77 -28.39
C LYS A 32 -6.90 -32.66 -26.85
N PRO A 33 -7.60 -31.59 -26.39
CA PRO A 33 -7.84 -31.30 -24.97
C PRO A 33 -9.07 -32.03 -24.41
N ALA A 34 -8.98 -32.49 -23.17
CA ALA A 34 -10.12 -33.05 -22.44
C ALA A 34 -10.11 -32.63 -20.96
N ALA A 35 -11.25 -32.09 -20.55
CA ALA A 35 -11.81 -31.93 -19.20
C ALA A 35 -11.26 -30.82 -18.26
N PRO A 36 -12.14 -29.90 -17.81
CA PRO A 36 -11.88 -29.03 -16.67
C PRO A 36 -12.08 -29.85 -15.38
N THR A 37 -11.00 -30.17 -14.66
CA THR A 37 -11.12 -30.65 -13.29
C THR A 37 -11.58 -29.50 -12.41
N THR A 38 -12.90 -29.43 -12.24
CA THR A 38 -13.55 -28.83 -11.09
C THR A 38 -12.98 -29.45 -9.81
N THR A 39 -12.94 -28.66 -8.74
CA THR A 39 -12.62 -29.05 -7.36
C THR A 39 -11.14 -29.33 -7.02
N SER A 40 -10.38 -28.26 -6.76
CA SER A 40 -9.45 -28.30 -5.62
C SER A 40 -10.06 -27.50 -4.46
N ALA A 41 -11.17 -28.02 -3.92
CA ALA A 41 -11.75 -27.60 -2.65
C ALA A 41 -10.95 -28.14 -1.45
N LYS A 42 -9.62 -28.24 -1.60
CA LYS A 42 -8.69 -28.60 -0.53
C LYS A 42 -7.81 -27.39 -0.21
N GLY A 43 -8.47 -26.25 0.05
CA GLY A 43 -7.79 -25.11 0.62
C GLY A 43 -7.43 -25.46 2.05
N GLY A 44 -6.17 -25.77 2.34
CA GLY A 44 -5.71 -25.90 3.72
C GLY A 44 -5.95 -24.62 4.53
N PRO A 45 -5.77 -24.62 5.85
CA PRO A 45 -5.94 -23.43 6.70
C PRO A 45 -5.24 -22.16 6.15
N GLN A 46 -4.10 -22.35 5.49
CA GLN A 46 -3.33 -21.30 4.81
C GLN A 46 -4.05 -20.67 3.60
N SER A 47 -4.82 -21.45 2.84
CA SER A 47 -5.60 -20.95 1.68
C SER A 47 -6.78 -20.09 2.12
N HIS A 48 -7.50 -20.50 3.17
CA HIS A 48 -8.55 -19.68 3.78
C HIS A 48 -7.99 -18.38 4.36
N THR A 49 -6.84 -18.45 5.03
CA THR A 49 -6.15 -17.27 5.57
C THR A 49 -5.72 -16.31 4.46
N ALA A 50 -5.16 -16.83 3.37
CA ALA A 50 -4.77 -16.02 2.21
C ALA A 50 -5.99 -15.36 1.53
N LYS A 51 -7.11 -16.09 1.40
CA LYS A 51 -8.37 -15.57 0.85
C LYS A 51 -8.92 -14.42 1.70
N ASN A 52 -9.02 -14.61 3.02
CA ASN A 52 -9.46 -13.57 3.95
C ASN A 52 -8.54 -12.33 3.91
N ARG A 53 -7.21 -12.52 3.75
CA ARG A 53 -6.28 -11.40 3.57
C ARG A 53 -6.59 -10.63 2.28
N ARG A 54 -6.83 -11.33 1.17
CA ARG A 54 -7.17 -10.70 -0.12
C ARG A 54 -8.49 -9.93 -0.03
N GLU A 55 -9.50 -10.51 0.59
CA GLU A 55 -10.81 -9.87 0.80
C GLU A 55 -10.67 -8.56 1.59
N LYS A 56 -9.94 -8.59 2.72
CA LYS A 56 -9.65 -7.38 3.51
C LYS A 56 -8.89 -6.31 2.73
N ILE A 57 -7.94 -6.71 1.87
CA ILE A 57 -7.22 -5.77 1.00
C ILE A 57 -8.16 -5.15 -0.03
N SER A 58 -8.99 -5.96 -0.68
CA SER A 58 -9.96 -5.49 -1.68
C SER A 58 -10.98 -4.52 -1.08
N GLU A 59 -11.46 -4.78 0.14
CA GLU A 59 -12.35 -3.88 0.86
C GLU A 59 -11.68 -2.51 1.11
N ARG A 60 -10.46 -2.51 1.65
CA ARG A 60 -9.69 -1.28 1.88
C ARG A 60 -9.41 -0.52 0.59
N LEU A 61 -9.11 -1.22 -0.50
CA LEU A 61 -8.91 -0.59 -1.81
C LEU A 61 -10.21 0.05 -2.32
N ARG A 62 -11.37 -0.58 -2.12
CA ARG A 62 -12.67 0.00 -2.49
C ARG A 62 -12.97 1.27 -1.70
N THR A 63 -12.79 1.24 -0.38
CA THR A 63 -12.94 2.46 0.45
C THR A 63 -11.99 3.56 -0.01
N LEU A 64 -10.74 3.22 -0.36
CA LEU A 64 -9.80 4.19 -0.87
C LEU A 64 -10.26 4.81 -2.20
N GLN A 65 -10.85 4.03 -3.11
CA GLN A 65 -11.38 4.53 -4.38
C GLN A 65 -12.50 5.55 -4.20
N GLU A 66 -13.32 5.41 -3.15
CA GLU A 66 -14.43 6.32 -2.84
C GLU A 66 -13.94 7.63 -2.21
N LEU A 67 -12.83 7.58 -1.46
CA LEU A 67 -12.25 8.75 -0.80
C LEU A 67 -11.35 9.59 -1.73
N VAL A 68 -10.72 8.96 -2.73
CA VAL A 68 -9.78 9.63 -3.63
C VAL A 68 -10.50 10.17 -4.86
N PRO A 69 -10.31 11.46 -5.22
CA PRO A 69 -10.87 12.02 -6.44
C PRO A 69 -10.48 11.22 -7.68
N ASN A 70 -11.48 10.78 -8.44
CA ASN A 70 -11.32 9.91 -9.62
C ASN A 70 -10.65 8.55 -9.31
N GLY A 71 -10.70 8.05 -8.07
CA GLY A 71 -10.06 6.81 -7.65
C GLY A 71 -10.54 5.56 -8.39
N THR A 72 -11.80 5.51 -8.81
CA THR A 72 -12.37 4.37 -9.57
C THR A 72 -11.90 4.29 -11.03
N LYS A 73 -11.29 5.37 -11.56
CA LYS A 73 -10.90 5.49 -12.97
C LYS A 73 -9.40 5.29 -13.22
N VAL A 74 -8.62 5.00 -12.18
CA VAL A 74 -7.16 4.89 -12.24
C VAL A 74 -6.68 3.51 -11.75
N ASP A 75 -5.49 3.11 -12.16
CA ASP A 75 -4.86 1.88 -11.69
C ASP A 75 -4.38 2.02 -10.23
N MET A 76 -4.00 0.91 -9.61
CA MET A 76 -3.63 0.88 -8.19
C MET A 76 -2.41 1.76 -7.86
N VAL A 77 -1.40 1.81 -8.73
CA VAL A 77 -0.18 2.60 -8.47
C VAL A 77 -0.54 4.08 -8.50
N THR A 78 -1.22 4.50 -9.57
CA THR A 78 -1.72 5.88 -9.70
C THR A 78 -2.69 6.25 -8.57
N MET A 79 -3.54 5.33 -8.11
CA MET A 79 -4.45 5.56 -7.00
C MET A 79 -3.70 5.88 -5.70
N LEU A 80 -2.62 5.17 -5.41
CA LEU A 80 -1.82 5.38 -4.20
C LEU A 80 -1.08 6.74 -4.25
N GLU A 81 -0.53 7.11 -5.41
CA GLU A 81 0.11 8.42 -5.62
C GLU A 81 -0.90 9.57 -5.47
N LYS A 82 -2.09 9.40 -6.04
CA LYS A 82 -3.19 10.36 -5.91
C LYS A 82 -3.71 10.45 -4.48
N ALA A 83 -3.80 9.33 -3.77
CA ALA A 83 -4.21 9.32 -2.36
C ALA A 83 -3.27 10.16 -1.50
N PHE A 84 -1.96 9.96 -1.66
CA PHE A 84 -0.95 10.75 -0.96
C PHE A 84 -1.06 12.25 -1.29
N SER A 85 -1.24 12.58 -2.56
CA SER A 85 -1.41 13.96 -3.00
C SER A 85 -2.70 14.59 -2.45
N TYR A 86 -3.78 13.82 -2.39
CA TYR A 86 -5.06 14.27 -1.85
C TYR A 86 -4.99 14.52 -0.34
N VAL A 87 -4.26 13.70 0.41
CA VAL A 87 -4.00 13.95 1.84
C VAL A 87 -3.26 15.27 2.05
N LYS A 88 -2.22 15.56 1.25
CA LYS A 88 -1.52 16.85 1.31
C LYS A 88 -2.46 18.02 1.00
N PHE A 89 -3.31 17.85 -0.01
CA PHE A 89 -4.30 18.85 -0.37
C PHE A 89 -5.30 19.11 0.77
N LEU A 90 -5.82 18.07 1.42
CA LEU A 90 -6.72 18.21 2.57
C LEU A 90 -6.02 18.88 3.76
N GLN A 91 -4.78 18.50 4.06
CA GLN A 91 -3.99 19.16 5.11
C GLN A 91 -3.82 20.66 4.82
N LEU A 92 -3.56 21.01 3.56
CA LEU A 92 -3.44 22.39 3.15
C LEU A 92 -4.75 23.18 3.33
N GLN A 93 -5.90 22.59 2.99
CA GLN A 93 -7.20 23.20 3.27
C GLN A 93 -7.41 23.45 4.77
N VAL A 94 -7.08 22.49 5.62
CA VAL A 94 -7.18 22.65 7.09
C VAL A 94 -6.27 23.79 7.57
N LYS A 95 -5.07 23.93 7.02
CA LYS A 95 -4.16 25.04 7.37
C LYS A 95 -4.77 26.39 7.02
N VAL A 96 -5.33 26.54 5.81
CA VAL A 96 -6.04 27.77 5.43
C VAL A 96 -7.22 28.00 6.37
N LEU A 97 -8.00 26.96 6.67
CA LEU A 97 -9.13 27.01 7.60
C LEU A 97 -8.74 27.43 9.04
N ALA A 98 -7.55 27.07 9.48
CA ALA A 98 -7.02 27.42 10.80
C ALA A 98 -6.33 28.80 10.85
N THR A 99 -6.16 29.48 9.71
CA THR A 99 -5.57 30.83 9.68
C THR A 99 -6.61 31.82 10.18
N ASP A 100 -6.50 32.20 11.45
CA ASP A 100 -7.43 33.09 12.16
C ASP A 100 -7.66 34.42 11.43
N GLU A 101 -6.63 34.92 10.73
CA GLU A 101 -6.69 36.17 9.98
C GLU A 101 -7.47 36.06 8.66
N PHE A 102 -7.61 34.85 8.10
CA PHE A 102 -8.17 34.67 6.76
C PHE A 102 -9.71 34.58 6.77
N TRP A 103 -10.32 34.18 7.88
CA TRP A 103 -11.77 34.12 8.01
C TRP A 103 -12.27 35.24 8.90
N PRO A 104 -13.14 36.12 8.38
CA PRO A 104 -13.69 37.16 9.21
C PRO A 104 -14.54 36.54 10.33
N ALA A 105 -14.32 36.99 11.57
CA ALA A 105 -15.25 36.74 12.65
C ALA A 105 -16.65 37.31 12.30
N GLN A 106 -17.68 36.65 12.84
CA GLN A 106 -19.12 36.89 12.60
C GLN A 106 -19.48 38.29 12.05
N GLY A 107 -19.91 38.35 10.79
CA GLY A 107 -20.44 39.56 10.13
C GLY A 107 -19.62 40.10 8.96
N GLY A 108 -18.42 39.59 8.71
CA GLY A 108 -17.62 39.96 7.54
C GLY A 108 -17.97 39.15 6.27
N THR A 109 -17.64 39.70 5.10
CA THR A 109 -17.78 39.01 3.82
C THR A 109 -16.80 37.86 3.72
N ALA A 110 -17.28 36.65 3.46
CA ALA A 110 -16.43 35.49 3.20
C ALA A 110 -15.44 35.80 2.05
N PRO A 111 -14.18 35.35 2.15
CA PRO A 111 -13.19 35.62 1.12
C PRO A 111 -13.50 34.88 -0.19
N GLU A 112 -13.11 35.49 -1.30
CA GLU A 112 -13.36 35.02 -2.66
C GLU A 112 -12.44 33.85 -3.03
N ILE A 113 -12.82 33.03 -4.02
CA ILE A 113 -12.07 31.85 -4.43
C ILE A 113 -10.64 32.21 -4.84
N SER A 114 -10.41 33.36 -5.47
CA SER A 114 -9.05 33.81 -5.83
C SER A 114 -8.20 34.12 -4.59
N GLN A 115 -8.78 34.70 -3.54
CA GLN A 115 -8.09 34.97 -2.28
C GLN A 115 -7.71 33.67 -1.58
N VAL A 116 -8.60 32.67 -1.61
CA VAL A 116 -8.30 31.33 -1.07
C VAL A 116 -7.14 30.69 -1.83
N LYS A 117 -7.13 30.80 -3.16
CA LYS A 117 -6.02 30.29 -3.99
C LYS A 117 -4.69 30.96 -3.64
N GLU A 118 -4.68 32.27 -3.47
CA GLU A 118 -3.48 33.02 -3.10
C GLU A 118 -2.94 32.62 -1.72
N ALA A 119 -3.83 32.46 -0.73
CA ALA A 119 -3.45 31.97 0.60
C ALA A 119 -2.85 30.56 0.56
N LEU A 120 -3.40 29.67 -0.26
CA LEU A 120 -2.84 28.32 -0.47
C LEU A 120 -1.42 28.38 -1.06
N ASP A 121 -1.21 29.21 -2.08
CA ASP A 121 0.11 29.39 -2.72
C ASP A 121 1.14 29.99 -1.76
N ALA A 122 0.74 30.97 -0.94
CA ALA A 122 1.61 31.56 0.08
C ALA A 122 2.08 30.52 1.11
N ILE A 123 1.18 29.67 1.60
CA ILE A 123 1.52 28.59 2.55
C ILE A 123 2.45 27.56 1.91
N LEU A 124 2.21 27.19 0.65
CA LEU A 124 3.06 26.26 -0.09
C LEU A 124 4.45 26.83 -0.37
N SER A 125 4.55 28.13 -0.63
CA SER A 125 5.80 28.84 -0.84
C SER A 125 6.62 28.93 0.45
N SER A 126 5.98 29.29 1.56
CA SER A 126 6.62 29.38 2.89
C SER A 126 7.24 28.05 3.34
N GLN A 127 6.60 26.93 3.04
CA GLN A 127 7.10 25.59 3.38
C GLN A 127 8.39 25.20 2.63
N ARG A 128 8.60 25.77 1.45
CA ARG A 128 9.73 25.45 0.56
C ARG A 128 11.05 26.11 1.01
N GLY A 129 10.96 27.16 1.83
CA GLY A 129 12.13 27.86 2.39
C GLY A 129 12.73 27.24 3.65
N GLN A 130 12.05 26.27 4.29
CA GLN A 130 12.47 25.65 5.55
C GLN A 130 13.33 24.38 5.38
N LEU A 131 13.71 24.03 4.14
CA LEU A 131 14.41 22.77 3.81
C LEU A 131 15.81 23.01 3.19
N ASN A 132 16.33 24.23 3.30
CA ASN A 132 17.70 24.61 2.93
C ASN A 132 18.47 25.08 4.15
#